data_AF-A0A0M9DPK0-F1
#
_entry.id   AF-A0A0M9DPK0-F1
#
_cell.length_a   1.000
_cell.length_b   1.000
_cell.length_c   1.000
_cell.angle_alpha   90.00
_cell.angle_beta   90.00
_cell.angle_gamma   90.00
#
_symmetry.space_group_name_H-M   'P 1'
#
loop_
_entity.id
_entity.type
_entity.pdbx_description
1 polymer ?
#
loop_
_entity_poly.entity_id
_entity_poly.type
_entity_poly.pdbx_seq_one_letter_code
_entity_poly.pdbx_strand_id
1 'polypeptide(L)'
;MCGSEEELLESDYVWILTRLVGLKEGKFVGKILPPTNDLGNGITPENLVEQLNQSNIFDFEYEPNENDSLKISFQKVSELKEYFTLIYRDGKWQSGRNPLFSSITKQIAKGKIREKI
;
A
#
# COMPACT_ATOMS: atom_id res chain seq x y z
N MET A 1 37.29 8.81 20.66
CA MET A 1 35.92 9.20 20.26
C MET A 1 35.88 9.25 18.76
N CYS A 2 35.08 8.40 18.12
CA CYS A 2 34.28 8.73 16.93
C CYS A 2 33.53 7.45 16.55
N GLY A 3 32.40 7.24 17.22
CA GLY A 3 31.41 6.29 16.76
C GLY A 3 30.11 7.07 16.75
N SER A 4 29.61 7.39 15.56
CA SER A 4 28.21 7.73 15.27
C SER A 4 28.15 8.51 13.97
N GLU A 5 27.90 7.83 12.86
CA GLU A 5 27.15 8.40 11.73
C GLU A 5 26.59 7.25 10.89
N GLU A 6 25.95 6.30 11.57
CA GLU A 6 25.07 5.32 10.93
C GLU A 6 23.73 5.37 11.68
N GLU A 7 23.13 6.55 11.72
CA GLU A 7 21.69 6.65 11.95
C GLU A 7 21.03 6.41 10.58
N LEU A 8 21.03 5.14 10.17
CA LEU A 8 20.13 4.67 9.12
C LEU A 8 18.73 5.03 9.60
N LEU A 9 18.16 6.08 9.03
CA LEU A 9 16.75 6.41 9.16
C LEU A 9 15.96 5.15 8.81
N GLU A 10 15.56 4.39 9.82
CA GLU A 10 14.68 3.23 9.70
C GLU A 10 13.46 3.69 8.94
N SER A 11 13.49 3.41 7.64
CA SER A 11 12.43 3.86 6.77
C SER A 11 11.38 2.77 6.80
N ASP A 12 10.31 3.03 7.54
CA ASP A 12 9.26 2.05 7.74
C ASP A 12 8.34 2.02 6.52
N TYR A 13 8.15 0.83 5.97
CA TYR A 13 7.02 0.59 5.07
C TYR A 13 5.76 0.41 5.90
N VAL A 14 4.71 1.14 5.53
CA VAL A 14 3.40 1.04 6.12
C VAL A 14 2.40 0.55 5.08
N TRP A 15 1.45 -0.25 5.52
CA TRP A 15 0.38 -0.76 4.67
C TRP A 15 -0.97 -0.32 5.22
N ILE A 16 -1.91 -0.07 4.32
CA ILE A 16 -3.30 0.24 4.64
C ILE A 16 -4.19 -0.58 3.71
N LEU A 17 -5.05 -1.40 4.31
CA LEU A 17 -6.05 -2.19 3.61
C LEU A 17 -7.40 -1.48 3.71
N THR A 18 -8.05 -1.25 2.57
CA THR A 18 -9.33 -0.54 2.50
C THR A 18 -10.34 -1.27 1.64
N ARG A 19 -11.63 -1.07 1.98
CA ARG A 19 -12.78 -1.51 1.21
C ARG A 19 -13.42 -0.35 0.49
N LEU A 20 -13.75 -0.52 -0.79
CA LEU A 20 -14.62 0.42 -1.50
C LEU A 20 -16.05 0.28 -0.95
N VAL A 21 -16.63 1.38 -0.46
CA VAL A 21 -18.01 1.41 0.08
C VAL A 21 -18.94 2.34 -0.70
N GLY A 22 -18.41 3.04 -1.71
CA GLY A 22 -19.21 3.88 -2.59
C GLY A 22 -18.37 4.73 -3.52
N LEU A 23 -19.06 5.43 -4.42
CA LEU A 23 -18.47 6.45 -5.27
C LEU A 23 -19.17 7.78 -4.99
N LYS A 24 -18.40 8.86 -4.84
CA LYS A 24 -18.94 10.22 -4.83
C LYS A 24 -19.02 10.75 -6.26
N GLU A 25 -20.14 11.38 -6.58
CA GLU A 25 -20.28 12.12 -7.83
C GLU A 25 -19.60 13.49 -7.71
N GLY A 26 -18.78 13.85 -8.69
CA GLY A 26 -18.10 15.14 -8.72
C GLY A 26 -17.05 15.20 -9.81
N LYS A 27 -16.94 16.36 -10.48
CA LYS A 27 -15.87 16.64 -11.45
C LYS A 27 -14.65 17.15 -10.68
N PHE A 28 -13.74 16.26 -10.32
CA PHE A 28 -12.46 16.66 -9.74
C PHE A 28 -11.45 16.95 -10.84
N VAL A 29 -10.94 18.19 -10.87
CA VAL A 29 -9.83 18.59 -11.75
C VAL A 29 -8.57 18.67 -10.89
N GLY A 30 -7.58 17.85 -11.20
CA GLY A 30 -6.30 17.80 -10.50
C GLY A 30 -5.30 16.95 -11.28
N LYS A 31 -4.01 17.20 -11.09
CA LYS A 31 -2.94 16.37 -11.67
C LYS A 31 -2.58 15.25 -10.69
N ILE A 32 -2.62 14.01 -11.14
CA ILE A 32 -2.10 12.87 -10.38
C ILE A 32 -0.60 12.82 -10.62
N LEU A 33 0.21 12.93 -9.57
CA LEU A 33 1.62 12.62 -9.65
C LEU A 33 1.78 11.09 -9.58
N PRO A 34 2.54 10.47 -10.50
CA PRO A 34 2.85 9.06 -10.37
C PRO A 34 3.60 8.83 -9.06
N PRO A 35 3.33 7.72 -8.34
CA PRO A 35 4.16 7.34 -7.22
C PRO A 35 5.61 7.11 -7.68
N THR A 36 6.57 7.27 -6.78
CA THR A 36 7.98 7.05 -7.08
C THR A 36 8.24 5.56 -7.28
N ASN A 37 8.70 5.16 -8.47
CA ASN A 37 8.85 3.76 -8.88
C ASN A 37 10.04 3.00 -8.25
N ASP A 38 10.89 3.64 -7.45
CA ASP A 38 12.04 2.98 -6.85
C ASP A 38 12.39 3.59 -5.50
N LEU A 39 12.28 2.79 -4.43
CA LEU A 39 12.59 3.17 -3.05
C LEU A 39 13.50 2.13 -2.36
N GLY A 40 14.06 1.15 -3.08
CA GLY A 40 14.89 0.08 -2.48
C GLY A 40 14.12 -0.91 -1.59
N ASN A 41 14.84 -1.88 -1.01
CA ASN A 41 14.40 -2.89 0.00
C ASN A 41 13.55 -4.11 -0.45
N GLY A 42 13.45 -4.43 -1.74
CA GLY A 42 12.97 -5.76 -2.17
C GLY A 42 11.47 -6.07 -1.99
N ILE A 43 10.69 -5.14 -1.43
CA ILE A 43 9.21 -5.21 -1.42
C ILE A 43 8.71 -4.72 -2.77
N THR A 44 8.48 -5.63 -3.71
CA THR A 44 7.96 -5.26 -5.04
C THR A 44 6.45 -5.53 -5.15
N PRO A 45 5.72 -4.81 -6.03
CA PRO A 45 4.32 -5.13 -6.32
C PRO A 45 4.12 -6.59 -6.73
N GLU A 46 5.03 -7.14 -7.52
CA GLU A 46 4.93 -8.50 -8.06
C GLU A 46 5.04 -9.56 -6.96
N ASN A 47 6.04 -9.44 -6.08
CA ASN A 47 6.23 -10.37 -4.96
C ASN A 47 5.04 -10.37 -4.00
N LEU A 48 4.45 -9.20 -3.77
CA LEU A 48 3.31 -9.08 -2.85
C LEU A 48 2.02 -9.60 -3.50
N VAL A 49 1.81 -9.36 -4.80
CA VAL A 49 0.70 -9.93 -5.57
C VAL A 49 0.75 -11.46 -5.57
N GLU A 50 1.92 -12.06 -5.75
CA GLU A 50 2.07 -13.52 -5.71
C GLU A 50 1.65 -14.08 -4.34
N GLN A 51 2.18 -13.52 -3.26
CA GLN A 51 1.87 -13.96 -1.89
C GLN A 51 0.38 -13.80 -1.54
N LEU A 52 -0.21 -12.66 -1.86
CA LEU A 52 -1.62 -12.35 -1.59
C LEU A 52 -2.58 -13.28 -2.35
N ASN A 53 -2.18 -13.78 -3.52
CA ASN A 53 -3.00 -14.71 -4.32
C ASN A 53 -2.81 -16.17 -3.91
N GLN A 54 -1.77 -16.50 -3.15
CA GLN A 54 -1.54 -17.84 -2.63
C GLN A 54 -2.28 -18.08 -1.32
N SER A 55 -2.32 -17.08 -0.43
CA SER A 55 -2.95 -17.22 0.88
C SER A 55 -3.25 -15.87 1.54
N ASN A 56 -4.03 -15.89 2.62
CA ASN A 56 -4.15 -14.74 3.50
C ASN A 56 -2.83 -14.54 4.28
N ILE A 57 -2.09 -13.48 3.94
CA ILE A 57 -0.82 -13.12 4.59
C ILE A 57 -0.98 -12.19 5.79
N PHE A 58 -2.20 -11.78 6.12
CA PHE A 58 -2.48 -10.96 7.27
C PHE A 58 -2.54 -11.80 8.54
N ASP A 59 -2.22 -11.18 9.69
CA ASP A 59 -2.31 -11.77 11.03
C ASP A 59 -3.75 -11.75 11.60
N PHE A 60 -4.73 -11.49 10.75
CA PHE A 60 -6.15 -11.50 11.08
C PHE A 60 -6.95 -12.22 9.98
N GLU A 61 -8.15 -12.69 10.35
CA GLU A 61 -9.06 -13.30 9.38
C GLU A 61 -9.53 -12.25 8.36
N TYR A 62 -9.24 -12.53 7.09
CA TYR A 62 -9.57 -11.63 6.00
C TYR A 62 -9.91 -12.41 4.73
N GLU A 63 -11.06 -12.07 4.15
CA GLU A 63 -11.48 -12.53 2.82
C GLU A 63 -11.57 -11.31 1.88
N PRO A 64 -10.78 -11.29 0.78
CA PRO A 64 -10.80 -10.19 -0.17
C PRO A 64 -12.18 -10.00 -0.80
N ASN A 65 -12.60 -8.74 -0.92
CA ASN A 65 -13.78 -8.37 -1.69
C ASN A 65 -13.41 -7.55 -2.92
N GLU A 66 -14.27 -7.60 -3.94
CA GLU A 66 -14.08 -6.87 -5.18
C GLU A 66 -13.86 -5.38 -4.92
N ASN A 67 -12.79 -4.82 -5.51
CA ASN A 67 -12.28 -3.46 -5.30
C ASN A 67 -11.68 -3.16 -3.91
N ASP A 68 -11.41 -4.15 -3.08
CA ASP A 68 -10.53 -3.93 -1.92
C ASP A 68 -9.14 -3.48 -2.42
N SER A 69 -8.52 -2.56 -1.69
CA SER A 69 -7.23 -1.97 -2.07
C SER A 69 -6.22 -2.09 -0.95
N LEU A 70 -5.01 -2.53 -1.29
CA LEU A 70 -3.87 -2.54 -0.39
C LEU A 70 -2.88 -1.47 -0.84
N LYS A 71 -2.74 -0.42 -0.05
CA LYS A 71 -1.79 0.66 -0.31
C LYS A 71 -0.53 0.44 0.51
N ILE A 72 0.61 0.42 -0.17
CA ILE A 72 1.93 0.42 0.45
C ILE A 72 2.51 1.83 0.36
N SER A 73 3.02 2.32 1.48
CA SER A 73 3.65 3.64 1.57
C SER A 73 4.94 3.53 2.36
N PHE A 74 5.85 4.44 2.09
CA PHE A 74 7.14 4.53 2.73
C PHE A 74 7.18 5.81 3.57
N GLN A 75 7.54 5.66 4.85
CA GLN A 75 7.69 6.78 5.77
C GLN A 75 9.17 7.13 5.90
N LYS A 76 9.56 8.34 5.48
CA LYS A 76 10.90 8.88 5.71
C LYS A 76 10.82 10.22 6.41
N VAL A 77 11.37 10.28 7.63
CA VAL A 77 11.51 11.46 8.51
C VAL A 77 10.19 12.21 8.76
N SER A 78 9.67 12.91 7.75
CA SER A 78 8.50 13.79 7.80
C SER A 78 7.53 13.61 6.62
N GLU A 79 7.83 12.71 5.67
CA GLU A 79 7.00 12.50 4.47
C GLU A 79 6.54 11.05 4.37
N LEU A 80 5.23 10.87 4.15
CA LEU A 80 4.65 9.61 3.72
C LEU A 80 4.52 9.62 2.21
N LYS A 81 5.32 8.80 1.51
CA LYS A 81 5.24 8.64 0.06
C LYS A 81 4.51 7.36 -0.27
N GLU A 82 3.49 7.45 -1.11
CA GLU A 82 2.87 6.26 -1.67
C GLU A 82 3.87 5.56 -2.59
N TYR A 83 4.02 4.25 -2.39
CA TYR A 83 4.94 3.45 -3.18
C TYR A 83 4.19 2.72 -4.30
N PHE A 84 3.24 1.86 -3.95
CA PHE A 84 2.32 1.25 -4.90
C PHE A 84 0.97 0.93 -4.25
N THR A 85 -0.03 0.69 -5.10
CA THR A 85 -1.34 0.18 -4.68
C THR A 85 -1.63 -1.11 -5.44
N LEU A 86 -2.15 -2.10 -4.71
CA LEU A 86 -2.73 -3.31 -5.27
C LEU A 86 -4.24 -3.24 -5.11
N ILE A 87 -4.96 -3.88 -6.03
CA ILE A 87 -6.41 -3.96 -6.02
C ILE A 87 -6.84 -5.41 -6.23
N TYR A 88 -7.84 -5.85 -5.47
CA TYR A 88 -8.49 -7.13 -5.70
C TYR A 88 -9.59 -6.96 -6.73
N ARG A 89 -9.44 -7.60 -7.89
CA ARG A 89 -10.43 -7.60 -8.97
C ARG A 89 -10.44 -8.92 -9.70
N ASP A 90 -11.61 -9.33 -10.17
CA ASP A 90 -11.79 -10.57 -10.93
C ASP A 90 -11.24 -11.80 -10.18
N GLY A 91 -11.39 -11.81 -8.84
CA GLY A 91 -10.95 -12.92 -7.99
C GLY A 91 -9.45 -12.98 -7.69
N LYS A 92 -8.67 -11.94 -8.00
CA LYS A 92 -7.23 -11.89 -7.69
C LYS A 92 -6.73 -10.50 -7.34
N TRP A 93 -5.68 -10.44 -6.53
CA TRP A 93 -4.86 -9.24 -6.36
C TRP A 93 -4.03 -8.97 -7.61
N GLN A 94 -3.96 -7.69 -7.99
CA GLN A 94 -3.14 -7.22 -9.10
C GLN A 94 -2.78 -5.74 -8.89
N SER A 95 -1.76 -5.26 -9.61
CA SER A 95 -1.40 -3.84 -9.61
C SER A 95 -2.57 -2.99 -10.12
N GLY A 96 -2.92 -1.96 -9.37
CA GLY A 96 -4.04 -1.09 -9.71
C GLY A 96 -4.59 -0.34 -8.52
N ARG A 97 -5.59 0.51 -8.78
CA ARG A 97 -6.23 1.29 -7.73
C ARG A 97 -7.63 1.70 -8.09
N ASN A 98 -8.42 1.98 -7.06
CA ASN A 98 -9.70 2.66 -7.23
C ASN A 98 -9.51 4.13 -7.64
N PRO A 99 -10.51 4.74 -8.32
CA PRO A 99 -10.45 6.15 -8.70
C PRO A 99 -10.17 7.08 -7.51
N LEU A 100 -9.03 7.76 -7.52
CA LEU A 100 -8.54 8.57 -6.39
C LEU A 100 -9.55 9.60 -5.87
N PHE A 101 -10.23 10.28 -6.80
CA PHE A 101 -11.07 11.41 -6.46
C PHE A 101 -12.54 11.08 -6.35
N SER A 102 -13.00 9.87 -6.68
CA SER A 102 -14.41 9.50 -6.54
C SER A 102 -14.62 8.34 -5.57
N SER A 103 -13.58 7.64 -5.12
CA SER A 103 -13.74 6.50 -4.22
C SER A 103 -14.02 6.92 -2.79
N ILE A 104 -15.07 6.36 -2.20
CA ILE A 104 -15.33 6.38 -0.77
C ILE A 104 -14.86 5.03 -0.24
N THR A 105 -13.89 5.05 0.67
CA THR A 105 -13.30 3.82 1.21
C THR A 105 -13.42 3.75 2.73
N LYS A 106 -13.58 2.53 3.25
CA LYS A 106 -13.50 2.23 4.68
C LYS A 106 -12.18 1.52 4.95
N GLN A 107 -11.41 1.99 5.93
CA GLN A 107 -10.22 1.27 6.37
C GLN A 107 -10.62 -0.04 7.06
N ILE A 108 -10.06 -1.16 6.62
CA ILE A 108 -10.19 -2.46 7.26
C ILE A 108 -9.10 -2.59 8.33
N ALA A 109 -7.84 -2.42 7.91
CA ALA A 109 -6.68 -2.57 8.78
C ALA A 109 -5.51 -1.71 8.28
N LYS A 110 -4.51 -1.53 9.16
CA LYS A 110 -3.24 -0.87 8.83
C LYS A 110 -2.12 -1.48 9.67
N GLY A 111 -0.90 -1.42 9.18
CA GLY A 111 0.27 -1.90 9.92
C GLY A 111 1.58 -1.44 9.31
N LYS A 112 2.68 -1.94 9.89
CA LYS A 112 4.04 -1.77 9.36
C LYS A 112 4.48 -3.09 8.76
N ILE A 113 5.25 -3.05 7.68
CA ILE A 113 5.97 -4.21 7.18
C ILE A 113 7.26 -4.32 7.99
N ARG A 114 7.46 -5.46 8.63
CA ARG A 114 8.72 -5.77 9.31
C ARG A 114 9.47 -6.76 8.43
N GLU A 115 10.70 -6.44 8.05
CA GLU A 115 11.59 -7.45 7.49
C GLU A 115 11.78 -8.53 8.56
N LYS A 116 11.64 -9.80 8.17
CA LYS A 116 12.13 -10.90 9.01
C LYS A 116 13.65 -10.87 8.91
N ILE A 117 14.30 -10.37 9.97
CA ILE A 117 15.73 -10.57 10.22
C ILE A 117 15.98 -12.06 10.44
#